data_AF-A0A938C5R6-F1
#
_entry.id   AF-A0A938C5R6-F1
#
_cell.length_a   1.000
_cell.length_b   1.000
_cell.length_c   1.000
_cell.angle_alpha   90.00
_cell.angle_beta   90.00
_cell.angle_gamma   90.00
#
_symmetry.space_group_name_H-M   'P 1'
#
loop_
_entity.id
_entity.type
_entity.pdbx_description
1 polymer ?
#
loop_
_entity_poly.entity_id
_entity_poly.type
_entity_poly.pdbx_seq_one_letter_code
_entity_poly.pdbx_strand_id
1 'polypeptide(L)'
;MIRKCFRPFTGAIAWLAAEAALADRYHLPEPQSIIARQIYDLHALITWAIVVIFIVVFGAMTCAIIRHRKSAGRQAEQFHENITVEIVWTIIPFLILIGTAYPAIKTVFAMTDPRSPEVKIKAAADQSKWGYDYAQEGIGFYSELATPRGRIGNRAPTGEHYLLETARATSGATRRAILSNQPGPPLWS
;
A
#
# COMPACT_ATOMS: atom_id res chain seq x y z
N MET A 1 42.95 25.03 -0.46
CA MET A 1 42.29 23.86 0.17
C MET A 1 40.79 23.70 -0.20
N ILE A 2 40.36 24.09 -1.41
CA ILE A 2 38.92 24.18 -1.79
C ILE A 2 38.41 22.98 -2.63
N ARG A 3 39.28 22.02 -3.00
CA ARG A 3 38.94 20.94 -3.94
C ARG A 3 38.30 19.67 -3.34
N LYS A 4 37.98 19.61 -2.05
CA LYS A 4 37.49 18.38 -1.39
C LYS A 4 36.03 18.42 -0.90
N CYS A 5 35.15 19.24 -1.49
CA CYS A 5 33.74 19.28 -1.09
C CYS A 5 32.74 18.78 -2.13
N PHE A 6 33.17 18.40 -3.34
CA PHE A 6 32.24 17.99 -4.42
C PHE A 6 31.98 16.49 -4.51
N ARG A 7 32.44 15.69 -3.53
CA ARG A 7 32.44 14.22 -3.59
C ARG A 7 31.45 13.47 -2.69
N PRO A 8 30.29 14.04 -2.28
CA PRO A 8 29.17 13.20 -1.84
C PRO A 8 27.96 13.21 -2.80
N PHE A 9 27.87 14.09 -3.80
CA PHE A 9 26.66 14.22 -4.63
C PHE A 9 26.53 13.18 -5.74
N THR A 10 27.63 12.65 -6.26
CA THR A 10 27.60 11.60 -7.31
C THR A 10 27.11 10.25 -6.79
N GLY A 11 27.27 9.96 -5.49
CA GLY A 11 26.73 8.75 -4.87
C GLY A 11 25.21 8.76 -4.76
N ALA A 12 24.61 9.91 -4.46
CA ALA A 12 23.16 10.05 -4.31
C ALA A 12 22.39 9.83 -5.62
N ILE A 13 22.93 10.29 -6.75
CA ILE A 13 22.31 10.12 -8.08
C ILE A 13 22.37 8.65 -8.52
N ALA A 14 23.49 7.96 -8.26
CA ALA A 14 23.63 6.54 -8.55
C ALA A 14 22.72 5.66 -7.66
N TRP A 15 22.46 6.09 -6.42
CA TRP A 15 21.54 5.41 -5.50
C TRP A 15 20.07 5.57 -5.94
N LEU A 16 19.66 6.78 -6.34
CA LEU A 16 18.32 7.05 -6.91
C LEU A 16 18.06 6.28 -8.21
N ALA A 17 19.07 6.14 -9.08
CA ALA A 17 18.95 5.36 -10.32
C ALA A 17 18.80 3.85 -10.06
N ALA A 18 19.42 3.33 -9.00
CA ALA A 18 19.28 1.93 -8.59
C ALA A 18 17.90 1.63 -7.99
N GLU A 19 17.29 2.57 -7.26
CA GLU A 19 15.93 2.41 -6.72
C GLU A 19 14.86 2.43 -7.83
N ALA A 20 15.03 3.25 -8.87
CA ALA A 20 14.10 3.30 -10.00
C ALA A 20 14.00 1.96 -10.76
N ALA A 21 15.08 1.18 -10.83
CA ALA A 21 15.11 -0.14 -11.46
C ALA A 21 14.45 -1.25 -10.60
N LEU A 22 14.26 -1.02 -9.29
CA LEU A 22 13.60 -1.94 -8.36
C LEU A 22 12.15 -1.54 -8.05
N ALA A 23 11.70 -0.38 -8.54
CA ALA A 23 10.39 0.18 -8.24
C ALA A 23 9.24 -0.78 -8.55
N ASP A 24 9.34 -1.56 -9.63
CA ASP A 24 8.28 -2.46 -10.10
C ASP A 24 7.97 -3.61 -9.10
N ARG A 25 8.92 -3.95 -8.22
CA ARG A 25 8.74 -4.99 -7.20
C ARG A 25 8.06 -4.47 -5.93
N TYR A 26 8.17 -3.16 -5.67
CA TYR A 26 7.65 -2.51 -4.47
C TYR A 26 6.42 -1.63 -4.75
N HIS A 27 6.12 -1.38 -6.02
CA HIS A 27 4.89 -0.74 -6.44
C HIS A 27 3.69 -1.66 -6.31
N LEU A 28 2.53 -1.02 -6.16
CA LEU A 28 1.24 -1.70 -6.25
C LEU A 28 1.10 -2.32 -7.65
N PRO A 29 0.47 -3.51 -7.76
CA PRO A 29 0.19 -4.12 -9.05
C PRO A 29 -0.67 -3.19 -9.92
N GLU A 30 -0.57 -3.36 -11.24
CA GLU A 30 -1.32 -2.53 -12.19
C GLU A 30 -2.83 -2.61 -11.92
N PRO A 31 -3.51 -1.46 -11.74
CA PRO A 31 -4.91 -1.44 -11.34
C PRO A 31 -5.82 -1.98 -12.46
N GLN A 32 -6.63 -2.99 -12.12
CA GLN A 32 -7.55 -3.65 -13.05
C GLN A 32 -9.01 -3.14 -12.94
N SER A 33 -9.28 -2.17 -12.06
CA SER A 33 -10.60 -1.57 -11.89
C SER A 33 -10.51 -0.05 -11.71
N ILE A 34 -11.60 0.66 -11.96
CA ILE A 34 -11.66 2.12 -11.80
C ILE A 34 -11.36 2.54 -10.35
N ILE A 35 -11.88 1.78 -9.38
CA ILE A 35 -11.61 1.99 -7.96
C ILE A 35 -10.14 1.71 -7.65
N ALA A 36 -9.58 0.61 -8.17
CA ALA A 36 -8.16 0.29 -7.98
C ALA A 36 -7.27 1.39 -8.57
N ARG A 37 -7.66 2.00 -9.69
CA ARG A 37 -6.92 3.12 -10.28
C ARG A 37 -6.93 4.36 -9.38
N GLN A 38 -8.07 4.69 -8.78
CA GLN A 38 -8.17 5.80 -7.82
C GLN A 38 -7.29 5.55 -6.58
N ILE A 39 -7.26 4.32 -6.06
CA ILE A 39 -6.36 3.95 -4.95
C ILE A 39 -4.89 4.09 -5.37
N TYR A 40 -4.55 3.61 -6.57
CA TYR A 40 -3.19 3.68 -7.09
C TYR A 40 -2.72 5.13 -7.23
N ASP A 41 -3.54 6.00 -7.82
CA ASP A 41 -3.22 7.41 -7.99
C ASP A 41 -3.11 8.14 -6.62
N LEU A 42 -3.95 7.78 -5.65
CA LEU A 42 -3.86 8.30 -4.27
C LEU A 42 -2.56 7.85 -3.57
N HIS A 43 -2.19 6.58 -3.72
CA HIS A 43 -0.94 6.06 -3.19
C HIS A 43 0.25 6.80 -3.79
N ALA A 44 0.28 6.98 -5.12
CA ALA A 44 1.34 7.73 -5.79
C ALA A 44 1.44 9.19 -5.28
N LEU A 45 0.30 9.86 -5.11
CA LEU A 45 0.23 11.22 -4.59
C LEU A 45 0.83 11.35 -3.19
N ILE A 46 0.44 10.46 -2.27
CA ILE A 46 0.93 10.48 -0.88
C ILE A 46 2.42 10.12 -0.83
N THR A 47 2.86 9.13 -1.61
CA THR A 47 4.27 8.75 -1.70
C THR A 47 5.13 9.92 -2.15
N TRP A 48 4.73 10.64 -3.21
CA TRP A 48 5.45 11.83 -3.66
C TRP A 48 5.44 12.97 -2.63
N ALA A 49 4.33 13.19 -1.93
CA ALA A 49 4.28 14.18 -0.86
C ALA A 49 5.30 13.88 0.25
N ILE A 50 5.41 12.61 0.66
CA ILE A 50 6.38 12.17 1.68
C ILE A 50 7.82 12.37 1.18
N VAL A 51 8.13 11.98 -0.07
CA VAL A 51 9.47 12.15 -0.66
C VAL A 51 9.87 13.63 -0.69
N VAL A 52 8.97 14.53 -1.07
CA VAL A 52 9.25 15.98 -1.08
C VAL A 52 9.54 16.50 0.33
N ILE A 53 8.71 16.14 1.32
CA ILE A 53 8.92 16.56 2.72
C ILE A 53 10.26 16.00 3.23
N PHE A 54 10.56 14.74 2.93
CA PHE A 54 11.82 14.10 3.30
C PHE A 54 13.03 14.87 2.77
N ILE A 55 13.03 15.23 1.49
CA ILE A 55 14.12 16.00 0.86
C ILE A 55 14.25 17.38 1.52
N VAL A 56 13.14 18.06 1.81
CA VAL A 56 13.16 19.38 2.47
C VAL A 56 13.77 19.29 3.87
N VAL A 57 13.33 18.34 4.69
CA VAL A 57 13.79 18.18 6.07
C VAL A 57 15.25 17.74 6.12
N PHE A 58 15.62 16.70 5.37
CA PHE A 58 17.01 16.22 5.32
C PHE A 58 17.95 17.24 4.69
N GLY A 59 17.49 17.97 3.67
CA GLY A 59 18.23 19.06 3.05
C GLY A 59 18.49 20.20 4.02
N ALA A 60 17.46 20.66 4.74
CA ALA A 60 17.58 21.71 5.75
C ALA A 60 18.53 21.30 6.89
N MET A 61 18.40 20.08 7.40
CA MET A 61 19.28 19.56 8.46
C MET A 61 20.73 19.44 7.97
N THR A 62 20.95 18.89 6.78
CA THR A 62 22.29 18.76 6.19
C THR A 62 22.93 20.13 5.97
N CYS A 63 22.17 21.10 5.46
CA CYS A 63 22.62 22.49 5.28
C CYS A 63 22.98 23.12 6.63
N ALA A 64 22.16 22.95 7.66
CA ALA A 64 22.41 23.46 9.00
C ALA A 64 23.71 22.91 9.60
N ILE A 65 23.93 21.60 9.51
CA ILE A 65 25.14 20.93 10.02
C ILE A 65 26.39 21.46 9.30
N ILE A 66 26.34 21.59 7.97
CA ILE A 66 27.49 22.06 7.18
C ILE A 66 27.78 23.54 7.49
N ARG A 67 26.74 24.38 7.57
CA ARG A 67 26.89 25.84 7.75
C ARG A 67 27.26 26.23 9.17
N HIS A 68 26.85 25.48 10.18
CA HIS A 68 27.04 25.81 11.61
C HIS A 68 28.07 24.91 12.32
N ARG A 69 28.92 24.23 11.55
CA ARG A 69 29.99 23.39 12.10
C ARG A 69 30.95 24.20 12.97
N LYS A 70 31.25 23.70 14.18
CA LYS A 70 32.14 24.31 15.20
C LYS A 70 33.51 24.74 14.65
N SER A 71 34.06 24.00 13.67
CA SER A 71 35.34 24.31 13.03
C SER A 71 35.36 25.63 12.26
N ALA A 72 34.20 26.27 12.08
CA ALA A 72 34.05 27.49 11.31
C ALA A 72 34.00 28.74 12.21
N GLY A 73 34.14 28.62 13.52
CA GLY A 73 34.29 29.78 14.43
C GLY A 73 33.06 30.69 14.54
N ARG A 74 31.84 30.15 14.36
CA ARG A 74 30.61 30.93 14.56
C ARG A 74 30.33 31.09 16.06
N GLN A 75 30.07 32.32 16.49
CA GLN A 75 29.52 32.60 17.82
C GLN A 75 28.01 32.27 17.80
N ALA A 76 27.55 31.57 18.82
CA ALA A 76 26.14 31.20 18.95
C ALA A 76 25.37 32.41 19.49
N GLU A 77 24.52 33.02 18.67
CA GLU A 77 23.53 33.98 19.17
C GLU A 77 22.41 33.24 19.90
N GLN A 78 22.03 33.74 21.09
CA GLN A 78 20.92 33.19 21.87
C GLN A 78 19.59 33.75 21.37
N PHE A 79 18.99 33.07 20.39
CA PHE A 79 17.60 33.32 20.02
C PHE A 79 16.69 32.58 20.99
N HIS A 80 15.85 33.34 21.70
CA HIS A 80 14.78 32.79 22.52
C HIS A 80 13.49 32.94 21.72
N GLU A 81 13.09 31.85 21.06
CA GLU A 81 11.82 31.67 20.36
C GLU A 81 11.61 32.55 19.10
N ASN A 82 11.09 31.92 18.04
CA ASN A 82 10.61 32.63 16.86
C ASN A 82 9.21 32.14 16.51
N ILE A 83 8.20 32.84 17.05
CA ILE A 83 6.78 32.58 16.82
C ILE A 83 6.44 32.56 15.33
N THR A 84 7.12 33.35 14.50
CA THR A 84 6.85 33.38 13.06
C THR A 84 7.22 32.06 12.39
N VAL A 85 8.38 31.49 12.74
CA VAL A 85 8.79 30.18 12.20
C VAL A 85 7.84 29.10 12.71
N GLU A 86 7.37 29.22 13.95
CA GLU A 86 6.42 28.28 14.55
C GLU A 86 5.08 28.19 13.83
N ILE A 87 4.52 29.34 13.52
CA ILE A 87 3.27 29.42 12.76
C ILE A 87 3.47 28.86 11.35
N VAL A 88 4.59 29.18 10.70
CA VAL A 88 4.86 28.72 9.33
C VAL A 88 4.99 27.19 9.27
N TRP A 89 5.74 26.57 10.19
CA TRP A 89 5.95 25.12 10.16
C TRP A 89 4.73 24.32 10.60
N THR A 90 3.74 24.93 11.28
CA THR A 90 2.50 24.24 11.68
C THR A 90 1.42 24.36 10.59
N ILE A 91 1.33 25.52 9.92
CA ILE A 91 0.36 25.75 8.84
C ILE A 91 0.71 24.93 7.59
N ILE A 92 1.99 24.84 7.22
CA ILE A 92 2.38 24.12 5.99
C ILE A 92 1.95 22.63 6.03
N PRO A 93 2.26 21.84 7.07
CA PRO A 93 1.78 20.46 7.18
C PRO A 93 0.26 20.36 7.20
N PHE A 94 -0.43 21.30 7.85
CA PHE A 94 -1.88 21.32 7.91
C PHE A 94 -2.53 21.49 6.53
N LEU A 95 -1.99 22.39 5.70
CA LEU A 95 -2.48 22.58 4.32
C LEU A 95 -2.22 21.36 3.43
N ILE A 96 -1.07 20.70 3.59
CA ILE A 96 -0.76 19.46 2.86
C ILE A 96 -1.79 18.38 3.19
N LEU A 97 -2.14 18.22 4.47
CA LEU A 97 -3.16 17.25 4.90
C LEU A 97 -4.51 17.52 4.24
N ILE A 98 -4.99 18.77 4.24
CA ILE A 98 -6.25 19.14 3.57
C ILE A 98 -6.21 18.79 2.08
N GLY A 99 -5.10 19.09 1.40
CA GLY A 99 -4.92 18.76 -0.01
C GLY A 99 -5.04 17.25 -0.29
N THR A 100 -4.44 16.42 0.55
CA THR A 100 -4.52 14.95 0.43
C THR A 100 -5.87 14.35 0.88
N ALA A 101 -6.59 15.02 1.79
CA ALA A 101 -7.84 14.53 2.33
C ALA A 101 -8.97 14.50 1.29
N TYR A 102 -9.02 15.50 0.40
CA TYR A 102 -10.05 15.58 -0.64
C TYR A 102 -10.13 14.34 -1.56
N PRO A 103 -9.04 13.91 -2.24
CA PRO A 103 -9.08 12.72 -3.09
C PRO A 103 -9.29 11.43 -2.28
N ALA A 104 -8.79 11.37 -1.04
CA ALA A 104 -9.00 10.22 -0.17
C ALA A 104 -10.49 10.01 0.16
N ILE A 105 -11.17 11.07 0.59
CA ILE A 105 -12.61 11.03 0.92
C ILE A 105 -13.44 10.63 -0.32
N LYS A 106 -13.14 11.21 -1.48
CA LYS A 106 -13.81 10.86 -2.75
C LYS A 106 -13.69 9.37 -3.08
N THR A 107 -12.52 8.79 -2.88
CA THR A 107 -12.26 7.37 -3.17
C THR A 107 -13.01 6.46 -2.20
N VAL A 108 -13.07 6.80 -0.91
CA VAL A 108 -13.84 6.04 0.09
C VAL A 108 -15.34 6.03 -0.23
N PHE A 109 -15.89 7.19 -0.61
CA PHE A 109 -17.30 7.25 -1.03
C PHE A 109 -17.56 6.42 -2.30
N ALA A 110 -16.63 6.42 -3.27
CA ALA A 110 -16.75 5.60 -4.47
C ALA A 110 -16.71 4.09 -4.16
N MET A 111 -15.95 3.65 -3.16
CA MET A 111 -15.91 2.25 -2.72
C MET A 111 -17.16 1.79 -2.00
N THR A 112 -17.83 2.71 -1.32
CA THR A 112 -18.93 2.37 -0.40
C THR A 112 -20.29 2.36 -1.11
N ASP A 113 -20.37 2.76 -2.38
CA ASP A 113 -21.65 2.81 -3.11
C ASP A 113 -22.15 1.39 -3.46
N PRO A 114 -23.20 0.87 -2.80
CA PRO A 114 -23.69 -0.48 -3.01
C PRO A 114 -24.90 -0.50 -3.95
N ARG A 115 -25.15 0.58 -4.71
CA ARG A 115 -26.37 0.73 -5.50
C ARG A 115 -26.46 -0.36 -6.58
N SER A 116 -27.45 -1.23 -6.42
CA SER A 116 -27.95 -2.21 -7.39
C SER A 116 -26.87 -3.10 -8.04
N PRO A 117 -26.22 -3.98 -7.27
CA PRO A 117 -25.30 -4.95 -7.86
C PRO A 117 -26.06 -5.93 -8.77
N GLU A 118 -25.59 -6.10 -10.00
CA GLU A 118 -26.14 -7.07 -10.97
C GLU A 118 -26.02 -8.52 -10.44
N VAL A 119 -24.96 -8.81 -9.67
CA VAL A 119 -24.70 -10.13 -9.09
C VAL A 119 -24.45 -10.00 -7.59
N LYS A 120 -25.06 -10.87 -6.80
CA LYS A 120 -24.84 -10.96 -5.34
C LYS A 120 -24.09 -12.24 -5.01
N ILE A 121 -22.85 -12.12 -4.55
CA ILE A 121 -21.99 -13.23 -4.16
C ILE A 121 -21.78 -13.17 -2.65
N LYS A 122 -21.97 -14.29 -1.96
CA LYS A 122 -21.59 -14.45 -0.56
C LYS A 122 -20.24 -15.16 -0.50
N ALA A 123 -19.20 -14.45 -0.05
CA ALA A 123 -17.89 -15.02 0.20
C ALA A 123 -17.74 -15.41 1.68
N ALA A 124 -17.23 -16.61 1.96
CA ALA A 124 -16.95 -17.11 3.30
C ALA A 124 -15.48 -17.57 3.39
N ALA A 125 -14.78 -17.13 4.43
CA ALA A 125 -13.43 -17.57 4.74
C ALA A 125 -13.49 -18.78 5.70
N ASP A 126 -12.79 -19.85 5.37
CA ASP A 126 -12.55 -21.00 6.25
C ASP A 126 -11.02 -21.23 6.35
N GLN A 127 -10.56 -22.09 7.25
CA GLN A 127 -9.13 -22.34 7.43
C GLN A 127 -8.49 -22.85 6.13
N SER A 128 -7.67 -21.99 5.51
CA SER A 128 -7.00 -22.25 4.23
C SER A 128 -7.92 -22.48 3.02
N LYS A 129 -9.19 -22.07 3.11
CA LYS A 129 -10.17 -22.19 2.03
C LYS A 129 -11.04 -20.95 1.91
N TRP A 130 -11.46 -20.62 0.70
CA TRP A 130 -12.43 -19.56 0.44
C TRP A 130 -13.63 -20.11 -0.31
N GLY A 131 -14.82 -19.98 0.25
CA GLY A 131 -16.08 -20.40 -0.37
C GLY A 131 -16.82 -19.21 -1.00
N TYR A 132 -17.40 -19.42 -2.18
CA TYR A 132 -18.22 -18.44 -2.89
C TYR A 132 -19.59 -19.06 -3.19
N ASP A 133 -20.67 -18.38 -2.78
CA ASP A 133 -22.06 -18.80 -3.00
C ASP A 133 -22.79 -17.74 -3.84
N TYR A 134 -23.27 -18.14 -5.02
CA TYR A 134 -24.05 -17.32 -5.94
C TYR A 134 -25.53 -17.55 -5.64
N ALA A 135 -26.05 -16.80 -4.67
CA ALA A 135 -27.37 -17.04 -4.10
C ALA A 135 -28.53 -16.99 -5.12
N GLN A 136 -28.37 -16.25 -6.22
CA GLN A 136 -29.38 -16.14 -7.28
C GLN A 136 -29.36 -17.31 -8.27
N GLU A 137 -28.21 -17.95 -8.45
CA GLU A 137 -27.99 -19.02 -9.44
C GLU A 137 -27.93 -20.41 -8.78
N GLY A 138 -27.85 -20.48 -7.45
CA GLY A 138 -27.82 -21.73 -6.69
C GLY A 138 -26.51 -22.52 -6.82
N ILE A 139 -25.48 -21.90 -7.39
CA ILE A 139 -24.15 -22.50 -7.60
C ILE A 139 -23.16 -22.02 -6.53
N GLY A 140 -22.31 -22.92 -6.05
CA GLY A 140 -21.31 -22.63 -5.02
C GLY A 140 -20.01 -23.40 -5.21
N PHE A 141 -18.89 -22.74 -4.92
CA PHE A 141 -17.55 -23.26 -5.15
C PHE A 141 -16.65 -22.97 -3.95
N TYR A 142 -15.71 -23.87 -3.66
CA TYR A 142 -14.61 -23.63 -2.73
C TYR A 142 -13.29 -23.57 -3.49
N SER A 143 -12.45 -22.62 -3.10
CA SER A 143 -11.05 -22.49 -3.51
C SER A 143 -10.17 -23.02 -2.39
N GLU A 144 -9.43 -24.10 -2.66
CA GLU A 144 -8.49 -24.71 -1.73
C GLU A 144 -7.05 -24.49 -2.20
N LEU A 145 -6.13 -24.25 -1.26
CA LEU A 145 -4.69 -24.17 -1.54
C LEU A 145 -4.11 -25.58 -1.78
N ALA A 146 -4.38 -26.15 -2.95
CA ALA A 146 -3.96 -27.51 -3.30
C ALA A 146 -2.55 -27.60 -3.93
N THR A 147 -1.91 -26.46 -4.21
CA THR A 147 -0.63 -26.41 -4.93
C THR A 147 0.50 -27.12 -4.16
N PRO A 148 1.15 -28.14 -4.75
CA PRO A 148 2.29 -28.81 -4.13
C PRO A 148 3.46 -27.84 -3.91
N ARG A 149 4.17 -27.98 -2.78
CA ARG A 149 5.28 -27.07 -2.39
C ARG A 149 6.38 -26.91 -3.44
N GLY A 150 6.61 -27.92 -4.28
CA GLY A 150 7.59 -27.89 -5.36
C GLY A 150 7.24 -26.97 -6.55
N ARG A 151 5.98 -26.56 -6.71
CA ARG A 151 5.52 -25.65 -7.77
C ARG A 151 5.44 -24.19 -7.32
N ILE A 152 5.56 -23.93 -6.02
CA ILE A 152 5.50 -22.58 -5.45
C ILE A 152 6.78 -21.82 -5.83
N GLY A 153 6.61 -20.63 -6.43
CA GLY A 153 7.74 -19.79 -6.87
C GLY A 153 8.38 -20.21 -8.19
N ASN A 154 7.61 -20.81 -9.11
CA ASN A 154 8.05 -21.19 -10.46
C ASN A 154 9.21 -22.20 -10.52
N ARG A 155 9.31 -23.07 -9.49
CA ARG A 155 10.38 -24.08 -9.39
C ARG A 155 10.10 -25.35 -10.20
N ALA A 156 8.88 -25.52 -10.69
CA ALA A 156 8.47 -26.59 -11.60
C ALA A 156 7.38 -26.05 -12.53
N PRO A 157 7.26 -26.58 -13.77
CA PRO A 157 6.28 -26.09 -14.73
C PRO A 157 4.85 -26.25 -14.20
N THR A 158 4.09 -25.18 -14.26
CA THR A 158 2.66 -25.15 -13.92
C THR A 158 1.86 -25.80 -15.05
N GLY A 159 1.01 -26.77 -14.74
CA GLY A 159 0.15 -27.42 -15.75
C GLY A 159 -0.96 -26.50 -16.26
N GLU A 160 -1.51 -26.80 -17.45
CA GLU A 160 -2.52 -25.97 -18.13
C GLU A 160 -3.80 -25.73 -17.30
N HIS A 161 -4.15 -26.66 -16.41
CA HIS A 161 -5.38 -26.61 -15.60
C HIS A 161 -5.16 -26.19 -14.14
N TYR A 162 -4.04 -25.54 -13.83
CA TYR A 162 -3.67 -25.16 -12.47
C TYR A 162 -4.76 -24.38 -11.70
N LEU A 163 -5.48 -23.47 -12.37
CA LEU A 163 -6.56 -22.69 -11.74
C LEU A 163 -7.81 -23.53 -11.44
N LEU A 164 -8.00 -24.64 -12.15
CA LEU A 164 -9.11 -25.58 -11.95
C LEU A 164 -8.78 -26.61 -10.86
N GLU A 165 -7.51 -26.93 -10.64
CA GLU A 165 -7.06 -27.87 -9.61
C GLU A 165 -7.48 -27.44 -8.20
N THR A 166 -7.48 -26.12 -7.95
CA THR A 166 -7.83 -25.51 -6.66
C THR A 166 -9.34 -25.30 -6.48
N ALA A 167 -10.12 -25.33 -7.57
CA ALA A 167 -11.56 -25.12 -7.53
C ALA A 167 -12.30 -26.45 -7.29
N ARG A 168 -13.14 -26.50 -6.26
CA ARG A 168 -14.01 -27.63 -5.96
C ARG A 168 -15.47 -27.16 -5.99
N ALA A 169 -16.21 -27.62 -6.99
CA ALA A 169 -17.66 -27.42 -7.04
C ALA A 169 -18.32 -28.24 -5.93
N THR A 170 -19.23 -27.63 -5.18
CA THR A 170 -19.90 -28.32 -4.07
C THR A 170 -21.35 -28.64 -4.45
N SER A 171 -21.70 -29.93 -4.42
CA SER A 171 -23.10 -30.35 -4.62
C SER A 171 -23.97 -29.97 -3.41
N GLY A 172 -25.28 -29.80 -3.61
CA GLY A 172 -26.21 -29.41 -2.54
C GLY A 172 -26.25 -30.36 -1.33
N ALA A 173 -25.86 -31.63 -1.49
CA ALA A 173 -25.76 -32.61 -0.41
C ALA A 173 -24.48 -32.39 0.43
N THR A 174 -23.34 -32.23 -0.23
CA THR A 174 -22.05 -31.91 0.42
C THR A 174 -22.11 -30.56 1.13
N ARG A 175 -22.82 -29.58 0.55
CA ARG A 175 -23.09 -28.26 1.14
C ARG A 175 -23.77 -28.35 2.51
N ARG A 176 -24.82 -29.16 2.64
CA ARG A 176 -25.55 -29.29 3.91
C ARG A 176 -24.71 -29.93 5.01
N ALA A 177 -23.92 -30.95 4.69
CA ALA A 177 -23.04 -31.61 5.65
C ALA A 177 -21.89 -30.70 6.14
N ILE A 178 -21.33 -29.87 5.26
CA ILE A 178 -20.29 -28.91 5.64
C ILE A 178 -20.89 -27.81 6.52
N LEU A 179 -21.99 -27.17 6.08
CA LEU A 179 -22.63 -26.09 6.85
C LEU A 179 -23.18 -26.54 8.21
N SER A 180 -23.64 -27.79 8.34
CA SER A 180 -24.08 -28.34 9.64
C SER A 180 -22.93 -28.61 10.60
N ASN A 181 -21.70 -28.73 10.10
CA ASN A 181 -20.50 -29.04 10.89
C ASN A 181 -19.60 -27.82 11.09
N GLN A 182 -20.02 -26.63 10.62
CA GLN A 182 -19.32 -25.39 10.93
C GLN A 182 -19.65 -24.99 12.38
N PRO A 183 -18.64 -24.69 13.22
CA PRO A 183 -18.90 -24.15 14.55
C PRO A 183 -19.72 -22.86 14.41
N GLY A 184 -20.72 -22.68 15.28
CA GLY A 184 -21.58 -21.49 15.28
C GLY A 184 -20.76 -20.19 15.37
N PRO A 185 -21.36 -19.04 15.00
CA PRO A 185 -20.66 -17.76 15.04
C PRO A 185 -20.04 -17.54 16.43
N PRO A 186 -18.83 -16.97 16.53
CA PRO A 186 -18.20 -16.72 17.82
C PRO A 186 -19.11 -15.84 18.68
N LEU A 187 -19.27 -16.20 19.96
CA LEU A 187 -20.25 -15.61 20.89
C LEU A 187 -19.95 -14.15 21.33
N TRP A 188 -19.14 -13.40 20.61
CA TRP A 188 -18.96 -11.98 20.91
C TRP A 188 -19.88 -11.13 20.00
N SER A 189 -20.86 -10.50 20.65
CA SER A 189 -21.68 -9.39 20.15
C SER A 189 -20.97 -8.06 20.34
#